data_AF-A0A914Z5E8-F1
#
_entry.id   AF-A0A914Z5E8-F1
#
_cell.length_a   1.000
_cell.length_b   1.000
_cell.length_c   1.000
_cell.angle_alpha   90.00
_cell.angle_beta   90.00
_cell.angle_gamma   90.00
#
_symmetry.space_group_name_H-M   'P 1'
#
loop_
_entity.id
_entity.type
_entity.pdbx_description
1 polymer ?
#
loop_
_entity_poly.entity_id
_entity_poly.type
_entity_poly.pdbx_seq_one_letter_code
_entity_poly.pdbx_strand_id
1 'polypeptide(L)'
;MIRYSHGFRGDKVAAAQQSGAIGVILFSDPGEVAKEGTDADHVYPNTEWMPEGDVQRGSVIHIFGDPLTPLSPAKSDLYPSRTIDEAKAAGILPKIPVLPLSYRDAYEVLIRLSGDAVPSEWQGGLNFTYHLGPGFREIDSKIKLSVKAKYEKREIRNIVGYIYGKHERDKYVILGNHYDAWVYGSIDPNSGTATLAEVARAMTQTMAEKNWRPARTIMFCNWDAEEFGLIGSTEFVEEFEKILNQRAIVYLNVDLISANNTL
;
A
#
# COMPACT_ATOMS: atom_id res chain seq x y z
N MET A 1 -7.26 -19.72 0.57
CA MET A 1 -6.97 -18.61 -0.37
C MET A 1 -7.94 -17.49 -0.05
N ILE A 2 -7.56 -16.24 -0.24
CA ILE A 2 -8.36 -15.07 0.13
C ILE A 2 -8.31 -14.06 -1.02
N ARG A 3 -9.46 -13.49 -1.40
CA ARG A 3 -9.54 -12.38 -2.37
C ARG A 3 -9.02 -11.08 -1.77
N TYR A 4 -8.43 -10.23 -2.60
CA TYR A 4 -7.94 -8.92 -2.16
C TYR A 4 -9.04 -7.96 -1.70
N SER A 5 -10.24 -7.97 -2.31
CA SER A 5 -11.34 -7.05 -1.94
C SER A 5 -11.72 -7.04 -0.48
N HIS A 6 -12.29 -5.90 -0.06
CA HIS A 6 -12.90 -5.68 1.26
C HIS A 6 -11.91 -5.81 2.42
N GLY A 7 -11.47 -4.67 2.94
CA GLY A 7 -10.54 -4.60 4.08
C GLY A 7 -9.07 -4.66 3.67
N PHE A 8 -8.19 -4.35 4.61
CA PHE A 8 -6.75 -4.31 4.37
C PHE A 8 -6.13 -5.72 4.38
N ARG A 9 -5.13 -5.95 3.52
CA ARG A 9 -4.52 -7.27 3.32
C ARG A 9 -3.80 -7.80 4.57
N GLY A 10 -3.20 -6.92 5.39
CA GLY A 10 -2.60 -7.28 6.66
C GLY A 10 -3.62 -7.89 7.63
N ASP A 11 -4.81 -7.28 7.73
CA ASP A 11 -5.89 -7.76 8.62
C ASP A 11 -6.39 -9.15 8.19
N LYS A 12 -6.52 -9.38 6.87
CA LYS A 12 -6.89 -10.69 6.32
C LYS A 12 -5.88 -11.77 6.72
N VAL A 13 -4.59 -11.46 6.61
CA VAL A 13 -3.51 -12.38 6.99
C VAL A 13 -3.53 -12.63 8.49
N ALA A 14 -3.72 -11.59 9.31
CA ALA A 14 -3.81 -11.71 10.76
C ALA A 14 -5.00 -12.58 11.19
N ALA A 15 -6.20 -12.34 10.61
CA ALA A 15 -7.39 -13.13 10.87
C ALA A 15 -7.22 -14.60 10.45
N ALA A 16 -6.61 -14.85 9.29
CA ALA A 16 -6.30 -16.21 8.84
C ALA A 16 -5.34 -16.92 9.80
N GLN A 17 -4.30 -16.22 10.26
CA GLN A 17 -3.34 -16.75 11.24
C GLN A 17 -4.01 -17.06 12.58
N GLN A 18 -4.87 -16.17 13.09
CA GLN A 18 -5.65 -16.38 14.31
C GLN A 18 -6.60 -17.58 14.18
N SER A 19 -7.10 -17.84 12.97
CA SER A 19 -7.95 -18.99 12.64
C SER A 19 -7.15 -20.30 12.41
N GLY A 20 -5.83 -20.29 12.64
CA GLY A 20 -4.98 -21.49 12.53
C GLY A 20 -4.47 -21.79 11.12
N ALA A 21 -4.59 -20.86 10.16
CA ALA A 21 -3.97 -21.02 8.85
C ALA A 21 -2.44 -21.07 8.97
N ILE A 22 -1.80 -21.99 8.23
CA ILE A 22 -0.34 -22.15 8.19
C ILE A 22 0.33 -21.42 7.01
N GLY A 23 -0.47 -20.75 6.18
CA GLY A 23 -0.04 -20.00 5.02
C GLY A 23 -1.24 -19.35 4.33
N VAL A 24 -1.01 -18.23 3.67
CA VAL A 24 -2.06 -17.46 2.98
C VAL A 24 -1.66 -17.25 1.52
N ILE A 25 -2.63 -17.47 0.65
CA ILE A 25 -2.56 -17.06 -0.75
C ILE A 25 -3.58 -15.96 -0.94
N LEU A 26 -3.12 -14.80 -1.42
CA LEU A 26 -3.94 -13.66 -1.83
C LEU A 26 -4.08 -13.67 -3.35
N PHE A 27 -5.23 -13.28 -3.89
CA PHE A 27 -5.39 -13.10 -5.33
C PHE A 27 -6.42 -12.01 -5.65
N SER A 28 -6.28 -11.40 -6.82
CA SER A 28 -7.18 -10.37 -7.32
C SER A 28 -8.27 -11.00 -8.18
N ASP A 29 -9.49 -11.13 -7.68
CA ASP A 29 -10.54 -11.82 -8.42
C ASP A 29 -11.06 -10.97 -9.60
N PRO A 30 -11.23 -11.53 -10.83
CA PRO A 30 -11.66 -10.75 -11.99
C PRO A 30 -13.05 -10.13 -11.82
N GLY A 31 -13.90 -10.64 -10.91
CA GLY A 31 -15.15 -9.98 -10.55
C GLY A 31 -14.96 -8.58 -9.93
N GLU A 32 -13.72 -8.25 -9.56
CA GLU A 32 -13.33 -6.96 -8.98
C GLU A 32 -12.37 -6.19 -9.89
N VAL A 33 -11.38 -6.88 -10.47
CA VAL A 33 -10.25 -6.26 -11.19
C VAL A 33 -10.31 -6.39 -12.71
N ALA A 34 -11.30 -7.10 -13.26
CA ALA A 34 -11.48 -7.29 -14.69
C ALA A 34 -12.96 -7.47 -15.06
N LYS A 35 -13.79 -6.51 -14.65
CA LYS A 35 -15.26 -6.63 -14.68
C LYS A 35 -15.85 -6.67 -16.09
N GLU A 36 -15.16 -6.10 -17.06
CA GLU A 36 -15.61 -6.03 -18.46
C GLU A 36 -15.18 -7.24 -19.28
N GLY A 37 -14.31 -8.10 -18.74
CA GLY A 37 -13.80 -9.27 -19.42
C GLY A 37 -12.35 -9.54 -19.04
N THR A 38 -11.91 -10.77 -19.25
CA THR A 38 -10.52 -11.20 -18.98
C THR A 38 -9.73 -11.49 -20.25
N ASP A 39 -10.36 -11.41 -21.42
CA ASP A 39 -9.69 -11.55 -22.71
C ASP A 39 -8.91 -10.29 -23.08
N ALA A 40 -8.05 -10.41 -24.10
CA ALA A 40 -7.09 -9.37 -24.47
C ALA A 40 -7.76 -8.03 -24.83
N ASP A 41 -8.98 -8.03 -25.36
CA ASP A 41 -9.67 -6.80 -25.77
C ASP A 41 -10.24 -6.02 -24.57
N HIS A 42 -10.40 -6.68 -23.42
CA HIS A 42 -11.03 -6.12 -22.23
C HIS A 42 -10.06 -5.85 -21.08
N VAL A 43 -8.76 -6.06 -21.26
CA VAL A 43 -7.71 -5.79 -20.25
C VAL A 43 -6.61 -4.90 -20.79
N TYR A 44 -5.72 -4.41 -19.93
CA TYR A 44 -4.53 -3.65 -20.33
C TYR A 44 -3.71 -4.44 -21.37
N PRO A 45 -3.29 -3.82 -22.49
CA PRO A 45 -3.26 -2.37 -22.73
C PRO A 45 -4.52 -1.77 -23.39
N ASN A 46 -5.54 -2.57 -23.68
CA ASN A 46 -6.71 -2.10 -24.42
C ASN A 46 -7.73 -1.37 -23.53
N THR A 47 -7.76 -1.72 -22.23
CA THR A 47 -8.56 -1.05 -21.20
C THR A 47 -7.71 -0.83 -19.92
N GLU A 48 -8.28 -0.21 -18.90
CA GLU A 48 -7.70 -0.07 -17.57
C GLU A 48 -7.76 -1.35 -16.70
N TRP A 49 -8.46 -2.39 -17.15
CA TRP A 49 -8.67 -3.60 -16.36
C TRP A 49 -7.42 -4.48 -16.30
N MET A 50 -7.29 -5.22 -15.19
CA MET A 50 -6.10 -6.01 -14.86
C MET A 50 -5.95 -7.23 -15.77
N PRO A 51 -4.78 -7.46 -16.40
CA PRO A 51 -4.48 -8.68 -17.15
C PRO A 51 -4.41 -9.96 -16.29
N GLU A 52 -4.61 -11.12 -16.91
CA GLU A 52 -4.71 -12.41 -16.22
C GLU A 52 -3.47 -12.91 -15.52
N GLY A 53 -2.29 -12.47 -15.97
CA GLY A 53 -1.01 -12.83 -15.39
C GLY A 53 -0.53 -11.85 -14.31
N ASP A 54 -1.25 -10.75 -14.09
CA ASP A 54 -0.77 -9.69 -13.21
C ASP A 54 -1.03 -10.03 -11.75
N VAL A 55 -0.25 -9.39 -10.86
CA VAL A 55 -0.28 -9.66 -9.42
C VAL A 55 -0.22 -8.37 -8.65
N GLN A 56 -1.21 -8.15 -7.78
CA GLN A 56 -1.19 -7.04 -6.83
C GLN A 56 -0.13 -7.29 -5.75
N ARG A 57 0.78 -6.33 -5.57
CA ARG A 57 1.75 -6.29 -4.46
C ARG A 57 1.16 -5.51 -3.28
N GLY A 58 1.83 -5.54 -2.14
CA GLY A 58 1.41 -4.75 -0.98
C GLY A 58 1.95 -5.31 0.33
N SER A 59 2.25 -4.41 1.26
CA SER A 59 2.64 -4.79 2.62
C SER A 59 1.48 -5.45 3.36
N VAL A 60 1.82 -6.45 4.17
CA VAL A 60 0.92 -7.20 5.07
C VAL A 60 1.26 -6.94 6.54
N ILE A 61 2.04 -5.89 6.82
CA ILE A 61 2.30 -5.38 8.17
C ILE A 61 0.99 -4.94 8.82
N HIS A 62 0.85 -5.08 10.14
CA HIS A 62 -0.37 -4.73 10.87
C HIS A 62 -0.30 -3.38 11.61
N ILE A 63 0.68 -2.53 11.29
CA ILE A 63 0.84 -1.19 11.86
C ILE A 63 1.25 -0.19 10.78
N PHE A 64 1.19 1.10 11.13
CA PHE A 64 1.89 2.16 10.41
C PHE A 64 3.25 2.44 11.09
N GLY A 65 4.26 2.82 10.32
CA GLY A 65 5.62 3.05 10.79
C GLY A 65 6.56 1.86 10.67
N ASP A 66 7.82 2.04 11.08
CA ASP A 66 8.80 0.96 11.10
C ASP A 66 8.34 -0.16 12.08
N PRO A 67 8.25 -1.42 11.63
CA PRO A 67 7.90 -2.54 12.51
C PRO A 67 8.82 -2.72 13.73
N LEU A 68 10.03 -2.17 13.69
CA LEU A 68 11.04 -2.32 14.71
C LEU A 68 11.10 -1.17 15.72
N THR A 69 10.55 0.00 15.39
CA THR A 69 10.60 1.18 16.27
C THR A 69 9.22 1.83 16.45
N PRO A 70 8.20 1.07 16.88
CA PRO A 70 6.88 1.66 17.07
C PRO A 70 6.91 2.78 18.12
N LEU A 71 6.36 3.95 17.77
CA LEU A 71 6.29 5.15 18.61
C LEU A 71 7.65 5.81 18.88
N SER A 72 8.66 5.55 18.06
CA SER A 72 9.98 6.13 18.22
C SER A 72 10.70 6.23 16.87
N PRO A 73 11.32 7.36 16.54
CA PRO A 73 12.04 7.50 15.27
C PRO A 73 13.08 6.39 15.08
N ALA A 74 13.16 5.85 13.87
CA ALA A 74 14.08 4.81 13.44
C ALA A 74 15.55 5.29 13.35
N LYS A 75 16.05 5.84 14.45
CA LYS A 75 17.43 6.31 14.65
C LYS A 75 18.11 5.37 15.63
N SER A 76 18.79 4.36 15.08
CA SER A 76 19.42 3.26 15.83
C SER A 76 20.33 3.72 16.97
N ASP A 77 20.94 4.90 16.83
CA ASP A 77 21.89 5.44 17.80
C ASP A 77 21.22 6.23 18.93
N LEU A 78 19.91 6.51 18.81
CA LEU A 78 19.15 7.34 19.74
C LEU A 78 18.01 6.57 20.43
N TYR A 79 17.40 5.60 19.74
CA TYR A 79 16.23 4.87 20.22
C TYR A 79 16.43 3.36 20.10
N PRO A 80 15.91 2.57 21.07
CA PRO A 80 15.96 1.11 20.99
C PRO A 80 15.11 0.60 19.81
N SER A 81 15.56 -0.47 19.17
CA SER A 81 14.81 -1.17 18.12
C SER A 81 14.55 -2.62 18.53
N ARG A 82 13.40 -3.14 18.11
CA ARG A 82 13.04 -4.55 18.24
C ARG A 82 13.82 -5.39 17.22
N THR A 83 13.91 -6.67 17.50
CA THR A 83 14.27 -7.70 16.53
C THR A 83 13.05 -8.10 15.68
N ILE A 84 13.30 -8.78 14.55
CA ILE A 84 12.23 -9.31 13.69
C ILE A 84 11.36 -10.32 14.45
N ASP A 85 11.97 -11.15 15.30
CA ASP A 85 11.24 -12.17 16.06
C ASP A 85 10.35 -11.53 17.14
N GLU A 86 10.79 -10.43 17.77
CA GLU A 86 9.94 -9.64 18.68
C GLU A 86 8.79 -8.95 17.92
N ALA A 87 9.05 -8.38 16.74
CA ALA A 87 8.00 -7.77 15.92
C ALA A 87 6.95 -8.81 15.45
N LYS A 88 7.40 -10.02 15.08
CA LYS A 88 6.50 -11.16 14.83
C LYS A 88 5.74 -11.57 16.08
N ALA A 89 6.42 -11.72 17.22
CA ALA A 89 5.79 -12.12 18.48
C ALA A 89 4.67 -11.14 18.88
N ALA A 90 4.89 -9.85 18.68
CA ALA A 90 3.94 -8.77 18.90
C ALA A 90 2.79 -8.71 17.86
N GLY A 91 2.79 -9.56 16.84
CA GLY A 91 1.75 -9.58 15.80
C GLY A 91 1.85 -8.47 14.76
N ILE A 92 2.95 -7.71 14.74
CA ILE A 92 3.19 -6.64 13.76
C ILE A 92 3.53 -7.23 12.39
N LEU A 93 4.41 -8.23 12.39
CA LEU A 93 4.81 -8.97 11.20
C LEU A 93 4.13 -10.35 11.18
N PRO A 94 3.76 -10.87 9.99
CA PRO A 94 3.17 -12.20 9.89
C PRO A 94 4.16 -13.31 10.29
N LYS A 95 3.65 -14.34 10.95
CA LYS A 95 4.40 -15.56 11.33
C LYS A 95 4.27 -16.66 10.28
N ILE A 96 3.29 -16.54 9.39
CA ILE A 96 3.00 -17.50 8.31
C ILE A 96 3.40 -16.93 6.93
N PRO A 97 3.77 -17.78 5.97
CA PRO A 97 4.06 -17.33 4.60
C PRO A 97 2.81 -16.77 3.92
N VAL A 98 2.99 -15.66 3.20
CA VAL A 98 1.95 -15.03 2.38
C VAL A 98 2.46 -14.89 0.95
N LEU A 99 1.64 -15.25 -0.04
CA LEU A 99 1.99 -15.11 -1.45
C LEU A 99 0.79 -14.57 -2.24
N PRO A 100 0.99 -13.49 -3.01
CA PRO A 100 -0.01 -13.06 -3.97
C PRO A 100 0.09 -13.88 -5.26
N LEU A 101 -1.06 -14.21 -5.86
CA LEU A 101 -1.18 -14.91 -7.14
C LEU A 101 -1.98 -14.09 -8.15
N SER A 102 -1.68 -14.36 -9.41
CA SER A 102 -2.50 -13.91 -10.53
C SER A 102 -3.84 -14.64 -10.52
N TYR A 103 -4.87 -14.07 -11.14
CA TYR A 103 -6.15 -14.78 -11.21
C TYR A 103 -6.12 -15.97 -12.17
N ARG A 104 -5.22 -15.99 -13.15
CA ARG A 104 -4.93 -17.20 -13.94
C ARG A 104 -4.42 -18.34 -13.06
N ASP A 105 -3.45 -18.08 -12.20
CA ASP A 105 -2.90 -19.13 -11.33
C ASP A 105 -3.89 -19.50 -10.21
N ALA A 106 -4.66 -18.52 -9.73
CA ALA A 106 -5.73 -18.77 -8.77
C ALA A 106 -6.83 -19.67 -9.36
N TYR A 107 -7.19 -19.50 -10.64
CA TYR A 107 -8.13 -20.37 -11.36
C TYR A 107 -7.69 -21.83 -11.28
N GLU A 108 -6.41 -22.12 -11.55
CA GLU A 108 -5.88 -23.48 -11.51
C GLU A 108 -6.02 -24.11 -10.11
N VAL A 109 -5.94 -23.32 -9.05
CA VAL A 109 -6.15 -23.85 -7.70
C VAL A 109 -7.65 -24.01 -7.39
N LEU A 110 -8.43 -22.96 -7.64
CA LEU A 110 -9.81 -22.85 -7.19
C LEU A 110 -10.75 -23.83 -7.91
N ILE A 111 -10.55 -24.08 -9.21
CA ILE A 111 -11.39 -25.03 -9.98
C ILE A 111 -11.27 -26.48 -9.46
N ARG A 112 -10.16 -26.79 -8.79
CA ARG A 112 -9.87 -28.12 -8.23
C ARG A 112 -10.37 -28.26 -6.80
N LEU A 113 -10.83 -27.19 -6.14
CA LEU A 113 -11.33 -27.27 -4.77
C LEU A 113 -12.58 -28.16 -4.69
N SER A 114 -12.64 -28.96 -3.64
CA SER A 114 -13.81 -29.76 -3.26
C SER A 114 -14.63 -29.04 -2.18
N GLY A 115 -15.57 -29.75 -1.55
CA GLY A 115 -16.44 -29.20 -0.51
C GLY A 115 -17.67 -28.50 -1.07
N ASP A 116 -18.41 -27.85 -0.18
CA ASP A 116 -19.67 -27.18 -0.54
C ASP A 116 -19.43 -25.94 -1.38
N ALA A 117 -20.38 -25.63 -2.26
CA ALA A 117 -20.39 -24.38 -2.99
C ALA A 117 -20.46 -23.20 -1.99
N VAL A 118 -19.67 -22.17 -2.21
CA VAL A 118 -19.75 -20.96 -1.38
C VAL A 118 -21.05 -20.19 -1.67
N PRO A 119 -21.56 -19.39 -0.71
CA PRO A 119 -22.73 -18.54 -0.92
C PRO A 119 -22.60 -17.64 -2.17
N SER A 120 -23.74 -17.20 -2.71
CA SER A 120 -23.79 -16.39 -3.94
C SER A 120 -22.90 -15.13 -3.89
N GLU A 121 -22.86 -14.49 -2.74
CA GLU A 121 -22.08 -13.28 -2.45
C GLU A 121 -20.57 -13.54 -2.34
N TRP A 122 -20.17 -14.81 -2.23
CA TRP A 122 -18.76 -15.23 -2.21
C TRP A 122 -18.27 -15.75 -3.55
N GLN A 123 -19.15 -15.91 -4.53
CA GLN A 123 -18.75 -16.19 -5.90
C GLN A 123 -17.93 -15.01 -6.45
N GLY A 124 -17.06 -15.30 -7.42
CA GLY A 124 -16.22 -14.32 -8.10
C GLY A 124 -16.49 -14.26 -9.60
N GLY A 125 -15.59 -13.63 -10.34
CA GLY A 125 -15.68 -13.47 -11.79
C GLY A 125 -15.05 -14.59 -12.60
N LEU A 126 -14.44 -15.61 -11.97
CA LEU A 126 -13.95 -16.77 -12.72
C LEU A 126 -15.12 -17.67 -13.12
N ASN A 127 -15.11 -18.20 -14.34
CA ASN A 127 -16.23 -18.93 -14.94
C ASN A 127 -16.36 -20.39 -14.43
N PHE A 128 -16.55 -20.57 -13.12
CA PHE A 128 -16.91 -21.84 -12.47
C PHE A 128 -17.53 -21.57 -11.09
N THR A 129 -18.21 -22.56 -10.51
CA THR A 129 -18.74 -22.44 -9.15
C THR A 129 -17.62 -22.55 -8.11
N TYR A 130 -17.48 -21.54 -7.26
CA TYR A 130 -16.46 -21.52 -6.21
C TYR A 130 -16.89 -22.46 -5.07
N HIS A 131 -15.94 -23.22 -4.55
CA HIS A 131 -16.13 -24.13 -3.42
C HIS A 131 -15.23 -23.75 -2.25
N LEU A 132 -15.67 -24.06 -1.03
CA LEU A 132 -14.96 -23.66 0.20
C LEU A 132 -13.74 -24.54 0.51
N GLY A 133 -13.70 -25.78 0.01
CA GLY A 133 -12.86 -26.83 0.57
C GLY A 133 -13.49 -27.46 1.83
N PRO A 134 -12.70 -28.16 2.66
CA PRO A 134 -11.25 -28.35 2.54
C PRO A 134 -10.88 -29.38 1.47
N GLY A 135 -9.67 -29.23 0.92
CA GLY A 135 -9.07 -30.18 0.00
C GLY A 135 -9.44 -29.95 -1.46
N PHE A 136 -9.06 -30.94 -2.29
CA PHE A 136 -9.29 -30.94 -3.72
C PHE A 136 -10.22 -32.07 -4.12
N ARG A 137 -10.76 -31.98 -5.34
CA ARG A 137 -11.55 -33.05 -5.97
C ARG A 137 -10.70 -34.29 -6.23
N GLU A 138 -9.42 -34.09 -6.54
CA GLU A 138 -8.43 -35.16 -6.57
C GLU A 138 -7.96 -35.48 -5.14
N ILE A 139 -7.99 -36.77 -4.81
CA ILE A 139 -7.63 -37.26 -3.48
C ILE A 139 -6.14 -37.03 -3.24
N ASP A 140 -5.79 -36.65 -2.00
CA ASP A 140 -4.42 -36.43 -1.54
C ASP A 140 -3.62 -35.29 -2.20
N SER A 141 -4.22 -34.52 -3.10
CA SER A 141 -3.59 -33.31 -3.64
C SER A 141 -3.37 -32.26 -2.53
N LYS A 142 -2.23 -31.56 -2.59
CA LYS A 142 -1.84 -30.55 -1.61
C LYS A 142 -1.20 -29.35 -2.29
N ILE A 143 -1.39 -28.16 -1.72
CA ILE A 143 -0.59 -26.99 -2.07
C ILE A 143 0.63 -26.94 -1.16
N LYS A 144 1.80 -26.75 -1.77
CA LYS A 144 3.02 -26.40 -1.05
C LYS A 144 3.37 -24.94 -1.34
N LEU A 145 3.31 -24.11 -0.30
CA LEU A 145 3.73 -22.72 -0.38
C LEU A 145 5.20 -22.58 0.02
N SER A 146 6.03 -21.96 -0.83
CA SER A 146 7.46 -21.74 -0.57
C SER A 146 7.82 -20.28 -0.80
N VAL A 147 7.83 -19.49 0.28
CA VAL A 147 8.20 -18.05 0.24
C VAL A 147 9.64 -17.89 0.74
N LYS A 148 10.51 -17.28 -0.07
CA LYS A 148 11.94 -17.05 0.24
C LYS A 148 12.26 -15.56 0.40
N ALA A 149 11.30 -14.79 0.90
CA ALA A 149 11.49 -13.37 1.19
C ALA A 149 12.39 -13.17 2.43
N LYS A 150 13.10 -12.03 2.49
CA LYS A 150 13.95 -11.65 3.61
C LYS A 150 13.53 -10.28 4.13
N TYR A 151 13.62 -10.11 5.44
CA TYR A 151 13.56 -8.79 6.06
C TYR A 151 14.95 -8.19 6.06
N GLU A 152 15.08 -6.96 5.56
CA GLU A 152 16.35 -6.26 5.46
C GLU A 152 16.16 -4.81 5.92
N LYS A 153 17.09 -4.31 6.74
CA LYS A 153 17.14 -2.89 7.07
C LYS A 153 17.62 -2.11 5.85
N ARG A 154 16.90 -1.04 5.50
CA ARG A 154 17.22 -0.16 4.38
C ARG A 154 17.18 1.28 4.86
N GLU A 155 18.05 2.09 4.28
CA GLU A 155 17.96 3.54 4.40
C GLU A 155 16.81 4.02 3.51
N ILE A 156 15.95 4.87 4.07
CA ILE A 156 14.87 5.56 3.37
C ILE A 156 15.12 7.06 3.41
N ARG A 157 14.58 7.81 2.46
CA ARG A 157 14.84 9.25 2.31
C ARG A 157 13.56 10.02 2.04
N ASN A 158 13.05 10.69 3.07
CA ASN A 158 12.05 11.73 2.90
C ASN A 158 12.67 13.00 2.31
N ILE A 159 11.96 13.66 1.41
CA ILE A 159 12.34 14.96 0.84
C ILE A 159 11.37 16.00 1.37
N VAL A 160 11.88 17.02 2.06
CA VAL A 160 11.07 18.10 2.64
C VAL A 160 11.54 19.46 2.11
N GLY A 161 10.67 20.12 1.36
CA GLY A 161 10.89 21.46 0.79
C GLY A 161 10.00 22.50 1.46
N TYR A 162 10.48 23.75 1.54
CA TYR A 162 9.76 24.84 2.19
C TYR A 162 9.61 26.05 1.28
N ILE A 163 8.40 26.59 1.26
CA ILE A 163 8.10 27.94 0.81
C ILE A 163 7.76 28.76 2.05
N TYR A 164 8.68 29.61 2.50
CA TYR A 164 8.52 30.36 3.74
C TYR A 164 7.42 31.41 3.68
N GLY A 165 6.58 31.43 4.72
CA GLY A 165 5.52 32.42 4.90
C GLY A 165 6.06 33.82 5.22
N LYS A 166 5.28 34.84 4.84
CA LYS A 166 5.59 36.26 5.09
C LYS A 166 5.25 36.72 6.51
N HIS A 167 4.19 36.19 7.11
CA HIS A 167 3.65 36.69 8.39
C HIS A 167 3.84 35.69 9.54
N GLU A 168 3.46 34.43 9.31
CA GLU A 168 3.47 33.36 10.31
C GLU A 168 4.40 32.23 9.82
N ARG A 169 5.71 32.53 9.79
CA ARG A 169 6.73 31.64 9.20
C ARG A 169 6.85 30.30 9.94
N ASP A 170 6.50 30.26 11.22
CA ASP A 170 6.51 29.07 12.07
C ASP A 170 5.24 28.22 11.94
N LYS A 171 4.24 28.64 11.15
CA LYS A 171 3.02 27.84 10.91
C LYS A 171 3.10 27.13 9.56
N TYR A 172 2.76 25.84 9.54
CA TYR A 172 2.95 24.95 8.40
C TYR A 172 1.61 24.52 7.79
N VAL A 173 1.43 24.80 6.50
CA VAL A 173 0.46 24.13 5.64
C VAL A 173 1.23 23.03 4.90
N ILE A 174 0.93 21.77 5.19
CA ILE A 174 1.72 20.64 4.70
C ILE A 174 1.00 20.00 3.51
N LEU A 175 1.73 19.83 2.41
CA LEU A 175 1.32 19.10 1.21
C LEU A 175 2.19 17.85 1.14
N GLY A 176 1.59 16.67 1.32
CA GLY A 176 2.29 15.39 1.40
C GLY A 176 1.87 14.43 0.32
N ASN A 177 2.83 13.61 -0.14
CA ASN A 177 2.66 12.54 -1.12
C ASN A 177 3.82 11.56 -0.93
N HIS A 178 3.65 10.26 -1.13
CA HIS A 178 4.81 9.35 -1.17
C HIS A 178 5.40 9.26 -2.58
N TYR A 179 6.64 8.80 -2.72
CA TYR A 179 7.26 8.68 -4.05
C TYR A 179 7.85 7.30 -4.33
N ASP A 180 7.93 6.43 -3.32
CA ASP A 180 8.23 5.02 -3.52
C ASP A 180 7.04 4.30 -4.14
N ALA A 181 7.30 3.31 -5.00
CA ALA A 181 6.27 2.54 -5.68
C ALA A 181 6.68 1.07 -5.78
N TRP A 182 5.70 0.16 -5.88
CA TRP A 182 6.00 -1.27 -6.09
C TRP A 182 6.69 -1.58 -7.42
N VAL A 183 6.37 -0.85 -8.48
CA VAL A 183 6.94 -1.03 -9.83
C VAL A 183 7.21 0.34 -10.46
N TYR A 184 6.45 0.77 -11.47
CA TYR A 184 6.61 2.09 -12.10
C TYR A 184 5.83 3.18 -11.37
N GLY A 185 4.71 2.80 -10.76
CA GLY A 185 3.90 3.69 -9.94
C GLY A 185 3.33 4.91 -10.66
N SER A 186 2.89 4.76 -11.90
CA SER A 186 2.41 5.90 -12.71
C SER A 186 1.22 6.63 -12.08
N ILE A 187 0.31 5.87 -11.46
CA ILE A 187 -0.79 6.43 -10.66
C ILE A 187 -0.32 6.52 -9.20
N ASP A 188 -0.06 5.34 -8.61
CA ASP A 188 0.42 5.14 -7.24
C ASP A 188 1.95 5.13 -7.15
N PRO A 189 2.61 6.23 -6.74
CA PRO A 189 2.08 7.55 -6.36
C PRO A 189 2.49 8.68 -7.32
N ASN A 190 3.10 8.38 -8.46
CA ASN A 190 3.77 9.41 -9.26
C ASN A 190 2.79 10.43 -9.87
N SER A 191 1.49 10.14 -9.92
CA SER A 191 0.46 11.12 -10.25
C SER A 191 0.40 12.26 -9.23
N GLY A 192 0.46 11.92 -7.93
CA GLY A 192 0.61 12.85 -6.82
C GLY A 192 1.94 13.58 -6.82
N THR A 193 3.05 12.85 -7.05
CA THR A 193 4.40 13.42 -7.12
C THR A 193 4.49 14.52 -8.18
N ALA A 194 4.02 14.22 -9.40
CA ALA A 194 4.01 15.17 -10.50
C ALA A 194 3.14 16.40 -10.20
N THR A 195 1.99 16.18 -9.58
CA THR A 195 1.06 17.27 -9.23
C THR A 195 1.66 18.20 -8.18
N LEU A 196 2.24 17.68 -7.10
CA LEU A 196 2.87 18.53 -6.07
C LEU A 196 4.09 19.28 -6.62
N ALA A 197 4.86 18.67 -7.52
CA ALA A 197 5.97 19.35 -8.20
C ALA A 197 5.47 20.53 -9.04
N GLU A 198 4.37 20.37 -9.79
CA GLU A 198 3.78 21.44 -10.60
C GLU A 198 3.16 22.54 -9.72
N VAL A 199 2.51 22.19 -8.61
CA VAL A 199 2.01 23.17 -7.63
C VAL A 199 3.18 23.99 -7.07
N ALA A 200 4.28 23.35 -6.67
CA ALA A 200 5.47 24.06 -6.18
C ALA A 200 6.07 24.98 -7.26
N ARG A 201 6.16 24.52 -8.50
CA ARG A 201 6.64 25.30 -9.65
C ARG A 201 5.75 26.53 -9.91
N ALA A 202 4.43 26.36 -9.96
CA ALA A 202 3.48 27.44 -10.20
C ALA A 202 3.48 28.47 -9.05
N MET A 203 3.60 28.02 -7.80
CA MET A 203 3.70 28.92 -6.65
C MET A 203 4.99 29.74 -6.71
N THR A 204 6.14 29.10 -6.93
CA THR A 204 7.43 29.81 -7.01
C THR A 204 7.47 30.81 -8.16
N GLN A 205 6.90 30.46 -9.32
CA GLN A 205 6.72 31.38 -10.45
C GLN A 205 5.85 32.59 -10.06
N THR A 206 4.68 32.35 -9.45
CA THR A 206 3.77 33.41 -9.00
C THR A 206 4.45 34.38 -8.03
N MET A 207 5.30 33.86 -7.15
CA MET A 207 6.05 34.69 -6.21
C MET A 207 7.05 35.60 -6.91
N ALA A 208 7.72 35.10 -7.95
CA ALA A 208 8.68 35.87 -8.74
C ALA A 208 7.98 36.95 -9.57
N GLU A 209 6.84 36.63 -10.17
CA GLU A 209 6.14 37.52 -11.12
C GLU A 209 5.23 38.56 -10.44
N LYS A 210 4.62 38.21 -9.31
CA LYS A 210 3.60 39.04 -8.65
C LYS A 210 4.06 39.66 -7.34
N ASN A 211 5.31 39.40 -6.93
CA ASN A 211 5.84 39.79 -5.62
C ASN A 211 4.93 39.34 -4.45
N TRP A 212 4.26 38.21 -4.65
CA TRP A 212 3.37 37.60 -3.67
C TRP A 212 4.12 36.57 -2.82
N ARG A 213 3.72 36.39 -1.56
CA ARG A 213 4.19 35.32 -0.67
C ARG A 213 3.00 34.81 0.16
N PRO A 214 2.93 33.51 0.48
CA PRO A 214 1.89 32.99 1.36
C PRO A 214 2.05 33.58 2.77
N ALA A 215 0.94 33.70 3.52
CA ALA A 215 0.99 34.20 4.89
C ALA A 215 1.75 33.25 5.83
N ARG A 216 1.52 31.94 5.66
CA ARG A 216 2.12 30.83 6.40
C ARG A 216 3.13 30.08 5.53
N THR A 217 4.02 29.33 6.17
CA THR A 217 4.97 28.47 5.46
C THR A 217 4.24 27.29 4.84
N ILE A 218 4.53 27.00 3.57
CA ILE A 218 4.04 25.80 2.88
C ILE A 218 5.18 24.79 2.88
N MET A 219 4.90 23.60 3.38
CA MET A 219 5.85 22.50 3.49
C MET A 219 5.43 21.42 2.48
N PHE A 220 6.30 21.13 1.52
CA PHE A 220 6.13 20.04 0.55
C PHE A 220 6.89 18.83 1.06
N CYS A 221 6.21 17.69 1.18
CA CYS A 221 6.78 16.46 1.68
C CYS A 221 6.60 15.34 0.66
N ASN A 222 7.70 14.77 0.22
CA ASN A 222 7.73 13.52 -0.52
C ASN A 222 8.23 12.41 0.42
N TRP A 223 7.34 11.51 0.79
CA TRP A 223 7.59 10.42 1.74
C TRP A 223 8.15 9.19 1.04
N ASP A 224 9.09 8.51 1.70
CA ASP A 224 9.62 7.23 1.24
C ASP A 224 9.04 6.07 2.06
N ALA A 225 9.13 4.86 1.53
CA ALA A 225 8.65 3.62 2.14
C ALA A 225 7.19 3.66 2.64
N GLU A 226 6.30 4.37 1.94
CA GLU A 226 4.86 4.33 2.21
C GLU A 226 4.31 2.93 1.94
N GLU A 227 4.72 2.31 0.84
CA GLU A 227 4.18 1.04 0.35
C GLU A 227 4.48 -0.11 1.32
N PHE A 228 5.49 0.10 2.17
CA PHE A 228 5.93 -0.83 3.21
C PHE A 228 5.24 -0.63 4.56
N GLY A 229 4.42 0.42 4.73
CA GLY A 229 3.63 0.67 5.94
C GLY A 229 3.64 2.13 6.42
N LEU A 230 3.53 3.11 5.52
CA LEU A 230 3.61 4.54 5.85
C LEU A 230 4.92 4.95 6.55
N ILE A 231 6.02 4.21 6.34
CA ILE A 231 7.21 4.28 7.20
C ILE A 231 7.76 5.70 7.21
N GLY A 232 8.16 6.26 6.07
CA GLY A 232 8.80 7.58 6.04
C GLY A 232 7.96 8.69 6.67
N SER A 233 6.67 8.74 6.38
CA SER A 233 5.78 9.76 6.95
C SER A 233 5.57 9.59 8.46
N THR A 234 5.47 8.34 8.95
CA THR A 234 5.27 8.03 10.36
C THR A 234 6.53 8.38 11.16
N GLU A 235 7.70 7.96 10.70
CA GLU A 235 8.98 8.29 11.34
C GLU A 235 9.23 9.80 11.41
N PHE A 236 8.81 10.55 10.38
CA PHE A 236 8.87 12.02 10.40
C PHE A 236 7.97 12.62 11.48
N VAL A 237 6.75 12.11 11.62
CA VAL A 237 5.82 12.58 12.67
C VAL A 237 6.35 12.23 14.06
N GLU A 238 6.85 11.02 14.26
CA GLU A 238 7.44 10.59 15.53
C GLU A 238 8.65 11.44 15.91
N GLU A 239 9.48 11.85 14.94
CA GLU A 239 10.64 12.70 15.21
C GLU A 239 10.25 14.14 15.58
N PHE A 240 9.27 14.69 14.86
CA PHE A 240 8.92 16.11 14.96
C PHE A 240 7.59 16.36 15.66
N GLU A 241 7.05 15.38 16.38
CA GLU A 241 5.71 15.40 16.99
C GLU A 241 5.43 16.72 17.73
N LYS A 242 6.33 17.14 18.62
CA LYS A 242 6.18 18.37 19.42
C LYS A 242 6.11 19.62 18.56
N ILE A 243 6.88 19.67 17.48
CA ILE A 243 6.90 20.80 16.55
C ILE A 243 5.60 20.81 15.75
N LEU A 244 5.23 19.67 15.16
CA LEU A 244 4.04 19.53 14.34
C LEU A 244 2.76 19.83 15.14
N ASN A 245 2.63 19.32 16.37
CA ASN A 245 1.49 19.60 17.25
C ASN A 245 1.28 21.10 17.53
N GLN A 246 2.34 21.92 17.50
CA GLN A 246 2.25 23.35 17.77
C GLN A 246 2.14 24.21 16.50
N ARG A 247 2.60 23.68 15.37
CA ARG A 247 2.90 24.48 14.17
C ARG A 247 2.16 24.03 12.91
N ALA A 248 1.82 22.74 12.79
CA ALA A 248 1.04 22.25 11.67
C ALA A 248 -0.39 22.78 11.76
N ILE A 249 -0.85 23.42 10.69
CA ILE A 249 -2.21 23.94 10.57
C ILE A 249 -3.11 22.90 9.89
N VAL A 250 -2.60 22.28 8.83
CA VAL A 250 -3.30 21.26 8.06
C VAL A 250 -2.28 20.39 7.32
N TYR A 251 -2.62 19.11 7.16
CA TYR A 251 -1.94 18.17 6.27
C TYR A 251 -2.88 17.81 5.12
N LEU A 252 -2.43 18.03 3.89
CA LEU A 252 -3.16 17.73 2.67
C LEU A 252 -2.40 16.62 1.94
N ASN A 253 -3.02 15.44 1.86
CA ASN A 253 -2.45 14.29 1.17
C ASN A 253 -2.83 14.31 -0.32
N VAL A 254 -1.86 14.10 -1.20
CA VAL A 254 -2.03 14.10 -2.66
C VAL A 254 -1.26 12.91 -3.24
N ASP A 255 -1.82 11.73 -3.05
CA ASP A 255 -1.21 10.44 -3.39
C ASP A 255 -1.67 9.96 -4.77
N LEU A 256 -2.86 9.37 -4.82
CA LEU A 256 -3.50 8.93 -6.05
C LEU A 256 -4.34 10.06 -6.64
N ILE A 257 -3.89 10.59 -7.77
CA ILE A 257 -4.73 11.41 -8.64
C ILE A 257 -5.10 10.58 -9.86
N SER A 258 -6.33 10.08 -9.86
CA SER A 258 -6.96 9.53 -11.05
C SER A 258 -7.93 10.57 -11.62
N ALA A 259 -7.71 10.96 -12.87
CA ALA A 259 -8.69 11.74 -13.62
C ALA A 259 -9.50 10.74 -14.47
N ASN A 260 -10.73 10.45 -14.04
CA ASN A 260 -11.62 9.57 -14.81
C ASN A 260 -12.25 10.25 -16.04
N ASN A 261 -11.93 11.52 -16.31
CA ASN A 261 -12.36 12.27 -17.50
C ASN A 261 -11.38 13.42 -17.73
N THR A 262 -11.00 13.67 -18.99
CA THR A 262 -10.47 14.97 -19.42
C THR A 262 -11.59 16.01 -19.48
N LEU A 263 -11.28 17.26 -19.13
CA LEU A 263 -12.13 18.43 -19.41
C LEU A 263 -12.34 18.63 -20.91
#